data_AF-A0A358MHN2-F1
#
_entry.id   AF-A0A358MHN2-F1
#
_cell.length_a   1.000
_cell.length_b   1.000
_cell.length_c   1.000
_cell.angle_alpha   90.00
_cell.angle_beta   90.00
_cell.angle_gamma   90.00
#
_symmetry.space_group_name_H-M   'P 1'
#
loop_
_entity.id
_entity.type
_entity.pdbx_description
1 polymer ?
#
loop_
_entity_poly.entity_id
_entity_poly.type
_entity_poly.pdbx_seq_one_letter_code
_entity_poly.pdbx_strand_id
1 'polypeptide(L)'
;MSWSQNSPHTLPDDRRAGIDVTEAFEPFAQRNDIFTRAFWDPQIRSTQTDAFFASYRIEAAPRRGDGFGQKDFALRNASWLISDLIANRGAAEGRREGFQAPMAADTPCAP
;
A
#
# COMPACT_ATOMS: atom_id res chain seq x y z
N MET A 1 25.33 -8.98 4.01
CA MET A 1 24.32 -9.87 3.39
C MET A 1 23.95 -9.30 2.02
N SER A 2 24.25 -10.00 0.93
CA SER A 2 23.76 -9.67 -0.40
C SER A 2 22.33 -10.20 -0.51
N TRP A 3 21.36 -9.31 -0.63
CA TRP A 3 20.00 -9.70 -0.98
C TRP A 3 20.01 -10.25 -2.41
N SER A 4 19.27 -11.33 -2.66
CA SER A 4 19.02 -11.81 -4.03
C SER A 4 18.34 -10.69 -4.82
N GLN A 5 18.74 -10.49 -6.07
CA GLN A 5 18.00 -9.59 -6.97
C GLN A 5 16.54 -10.06 -6.99
N ASN A 6 15.61 -9.12 -6.77
CA ASN A 6 14.18 -9.37 -6.86
C ASN A 6 13.73 -9.43 -8.34
N SER A 7 14.51 -10.17 -9.13
CA SER A 7 14.27 -10.43 -10.53
C SER A 7 13.63 -11.81 -10.59
N PRO A 8 12.45 -11.98 -11.20
CA PRO A 8 11.88 -13.30 -11.39
C PRO A 8 12.84 -14.07 -12.29
N HIS A 9 13.60 -14.98 -11.69
CA HIS A 9 14.16 -16.07 -12.45
C HIS A 9 12.98 -16.92 -12.89
N THR A 10 12.86 -17.21 -14.17
CA THR A 10 11.96 -18.24 -14.70
C THR A 10 12.43 -19.60 -14.20
N LEU A 11 12.20 -19.85 -12.91
CA LEU A 11 12.49 -21.13 -12.30
C LEU A 11 11.41 -22.12 -12.77
N PRO A 12 11.69 -23.43 -12.76
CA PRO A 12 10.71 -24.50 -13.00
C PRO A 12 9.46 -24.47 -12.08
N ASP A 13 9.34 -23.48 -11.20
CA ASP A 13 8.37 -23.39 -10.12
C ASP A 13 7.01 -22.85 -10.54
N ASP A 14 6.92 -21.90 -11.48
CA ASP A 14 5.62 -21.32 -11.87
C ASP A 14 4.69 -22.39 -12.47
N ARG A 15 5.21 -23.22 -13.38
CA ARG A 15 4.45 -24.34 -13.94
C ARG A 15 4.09 -25.39 -12.88
N ARG A 16 4.95 -25.62 -11.88
CA ARG A 16 4.64 -26.52 -10.75
C ARG A 16 3.56 -25.93 -9.83
N ALA A 17 3.49 -24.60 -9.73
CA ALA A 17 2.43 -23.86 -9.05
C ALA A 17 1.14 -23.74 -9.90
N GLY A 18 1.11 -24.28 -11.12
CA GLY A 18 -0.04 -24.18 -12.02
C GLY A 18 -0.22 -22.79 -12.64
N ILE A 19 0.84 -21.99 -12.68
CA ILE A 19 0.86 -20.65 -13.27
C ILE A 19 1.46 -20.76 -14.67
N ASP A 20 0.63 -20.51 -15.68
CA ASP A 20 1.06 -20.43 -17.08
C ASP A 20 1.41 -18.98 -17.43
N VAL A 21 2.70 -18.72 -17.68
CA VAL A 21 3.20 -17.42 -18.13
C VAL A 21 3.46 -17.44 -19.65
N THR A 22 3.32 -16.28 -20.29
CA THR A 22 3.63 -16.10 -21.72
C THR A 22 4.98 -15.41 -21.90
N GLU A 23 5.49 -15.36 -23.14
CA GLU A 23 6.71 -14.61 -23.46
C GLU A 23 6.57 -13.09 -23.22
N ALA A 24 5.35 -12.58 -23.17
CA ALA A 24 5.04 -11.18 -22.90
C ALA A 24 4.89 -10.86 -21.40
N PHE A 25 5.02 -11.86 -20.52
CA PHE A 25 4.89 -11.64 -19.08
C PHE A 25 5.99 -10.71 -18.56
N GLU A 26 5.59 -9.66 -17.84
CA GLU A 26 6.48 -8.72 -17.20
C GLU A 26 6.28 -8.69 -15.68
N PRO A 27 7.34 -8.44 -14.89
CA PRO A 27 7.21 -8.30 -13.44
C PRO A 27 6.31 -7.12 -13.09
N PHE A 28 5.35 -7.35 -12.18
CA PHE A 28 4.50 -6.28 -11.69
C PHE A 28 5.22 -5.42 -10.64
N ALA A 29 5.40 -4.13 -10.94
CA ALA A 29 5.88 -3.17 -9.95
C ALA A 29 4.73 -2.78 -9.01
N GLN A 30 4.83 -3.09 -7.72
CA GLN A 30 3.77 -2.82 -6.72
C GLN A 30 3.32 -1.35 -6.69
N ARG A 31 4.20 -0.39 -6.96
CA ARG A 31 3.82 1.04 -7.08
C ARG A 31 2.80 1.32 -8.19
N ASN A 32 2.65 0.42 -9.15
CA ASN A 32 1.72 0.53 -10.27
C ASN A 32 0.33 -0.07 -9.93
N ASP A 33 0.09 -0.50 -8.68
CA ASP A 33 -1.21 -1.02 -8.27
C ASP A 33 -2.32 0.04 -8.37
N ILE A 34 -3.56 -0.45 -8.48
CA ILE A 34 -4.75 0.37 -8.67
C ILE A 34 -4.94 1.43 -7.56
N PHE A 35 -4.49 1.14 -6.34
CA PHE A 35 -4.56 2.04 -5.20
C PHE A 35 -3.36 2.98 -5.04
N THR A 36 -2.29 2.80 -5.84
CA THR A 36 -1.06 3.60 -5.72
C THR A 36 -0.77 4.42 -6.96
N ARG A 37 -0.97 3.87 -8.16
CA ARG A 37 -0.47 4.45 -9.41
C ARG A 37 -0.98 5.86 -9.66
N ALA A 38 -2.24 6.12 -9.33
CA ALA A 38 -2.88 7.43 -9.50
C ALA A 38 -2.26 8.54 -8.63
N PHE A 39 -1.44 8.23 -7.63
CA PHE A 39 -0.77 9.25 -6.81
C PHE A 39 0.48 9.84 -7.46
N TRP A 40 1.15 9.12 -8.37
CA TRP A 40 2.44 9.54 -8.93
C TRP A 40 2.49 9.52 -10.47
N ASP A 41 1.65 8.72 -11.14
CA ASP A 41 1.61 8.64 -12.59
C ASP A 41 0.63 9.68 -13.18
N PRO A 42 1.12 10.72 -13.88
CA PRO A 42 0.27 11.77 -14.43
C PRO A 42 -0.65 11.30 -15.56
N GLN A 43 -0.39 10.14 -16.17
CA GLN A 43 -1.27 9.58 -17.20
C GLN A 43 -2.52 8.91 -16.60
N ILE A 44 -2.44 8.49 -15.34
CA ILE A 44 -3.53 7.83 -14.62
C ILE A 44 -4.27 8.80 -13.71
N ARG A 45 -3.56 9.77 -13.15
CA ARG A 45 -4.15 10.77 -12.25
C ARG A 45 -5.15 11.66 -12.98
N SER A 46 -6.37 11.73 -12.45
CA SER A 46 -7.47 12.53 -12.96
C SER A 46 -8.34 13.06 -11.82
N THR A 47 -9.29 13.95 -12.14
CA THR A 47 -10.29 14.43 -11.18
C THR A 47 -11.09 13.27 -10.57
N GLN A 48 -11.36 12.22 -11.34
CA GLN A 48 -12.09 11.04 -10.88
C GLN A 48 -11.28 10.21 -9.90
N THR A 49 -9.99 9.99 -10.16
CA THR A 49 -9.12 9.27 -9.22
C THR A 49 -8.94 10.07 -7.93
N ASP A 50 -8.72 11.38 -8.04
CA ASP A 50 -8.59 12.26 -6.87
C ASP A 50 -9.88 12.23 -6.02
N ALA A 51 -11.06 12.26 -6.65
CA ALA A 51 -12.35 12.14 -5.97
C ALA A 51 -12.56 10.76 -5.31
N PHE A 52 -12.17 9.67 -5.99
CA PHE A 52 -12.22 8.32 -5.43
C PHE A 52 -11.40 8.23 -4.14
N PHE A 53 -10.14 8.68 -4.15
CA PHE A 53 -9.31 8.64 -2.93
C PHE A 53 -9.77 9.62 -1.85
N ALA A 54 -10.32 10.78 -2.24
CA ALA A 54 -10.93 11.70 -1.28
C ALA A 54 -12.11 11.05 -0.54
N SER A 55 -12.88 10.16 -1.19
CA SER A 55 -14.03 9.48 -0.55
C SER A 55 -13.63 8.59 0.63
N TYR A 56 -12.44 8.00 0.63
CA TYR A 56 -11.91 7.22 1.76
C TYR A 56 -11.49 8.09 2.95
N ARG A 57 -11.19 9.37 2.70
CA ARG A 57 -10.75 10.33 3.70
C ARG A 57 -11.91 11.16 4.28
N ILE A 58 -13.14 10.87 3.85
CA ILE A 58 -14.32 11.48 4.46
C ILE A 58 -14.43 10.94 5.88
N GLU A 59 -14.31 11.83 6.87
CA GLU A 59 -14.68 11.51 8.24
C GLU A 59 -16.11 11.01 8.24
N ALA A 60 -16.31 9.77 8.68
CA ALA A 60 -17.63 9.19 8.78
C ALA A 60 -18.46 10.08 9.71
N ALA A 61 -19.42 10.81 9.14
CA ALA A 61 -20.31 11.65 9.93
C ALA A 61 -21.03 10.74 10.94
N PRO A 62 -20.97 11.05 12.25
CA PRO A 62 -21.62 10.22 13.25
C PRO A 62 -23.11 10.17 12.96
N ARG A 63 -23.62 8.96 12.70
CA ARG A 63 -25.04 8.70 12.49
C ARG A 63 -25.62 8.04 13.73
N ARG A 64 -26.88 8.36 14.07
CA ARG A 64 -27.61 7.60 15.10
C ARG A 64 -27.99 6.23 14.52
N GLY A 65 -27.19 5.21 14.83
CA GLY A 65 -27.43 3.82 14.49
C GLY A 65 -26.44 2.90 15.20
N ASP A 66 -26.83 1.66 15.45
CA ASP A 66 -25.97 0.68 16.10
C ASP A 66 -24.68 0.46 15.29
N GLY A 67 -23.54 0.38 15.99
CA GLY A 67 -22.20 0.27 15.38
C GLY A 67 -21.56 1.58 14.94
N PHE A 68 -22.18 2.73 15.24
CA PHE A 68 -21.67 4.08 14.91
C PHE A 68 -21.55 4.95 16.18
N GLY A 69 -21.44 4.32 17.34
CA GLY A 69 -21.20 5.01 18.61
C GLY A 69 -19.72 5.38 18.78
N GLN A 70 -19.44 6.25 19.76
CA GLN A 70 -18.07 6.67 20.08
C GLN A 70 -17.13 5.48 20.34
N LYS A 71 -17.62 4.42 21.00
CA LYS A 71 -16.81 3.23 21.31
C LYS A 71 -16.44 2.44 20.05
N ASP A 72 -17.33 2.37 19.07
CA ASP A 72 -17.07 1.67 17.79
C ASP A 72 -15.98 2.40 16.99
N PHE A 73 -16.07 3.73 16.93
CA PHE A 73 -15.03 4.57 16.31
C PHE A 73 -13.71 4.52 17.07
N ALA A 74 -13.74 4.52 18.41
CA ALA A 74 -12.54 4.38 19.23
C ALA A 74 -11.84 3.04 18.97
N LEU A 75 -12.59 1.94 18.92
CA LEU A 75 -12.04 0.61 18.62
C LEU A 75 -11.45 0.55 17.21
N ARG A 76 -12.18 1.04 16.20
CA ARG A 76 -11.71 1.12 14.82
C ARG A 76 -10.42 1.93 14.72
N ASN A 77 -10.38 3.14 15.26
CA ASN A 77 -9.21 4.01 15.19
C ASN A 77 -8.01 3.43 15.97
N ALA A 78 -8.24 2.85 17.16
CA ALA A 78 -7.19 2.21 17.95
C ALA A 78 -6.56 1.01 17.21
N SER A 79 -7.37 0.26 16.47
CA SER A 79 -6.90 -0.93 15.74
C SER A 79 -5.94 -0.58 14.59
N TRP A 80 -6.05 0.64 14.04
CA TRP A 80 -5.20 1.11 12.92
C TRP A 80 -3.98 1.93 13.37
N LEU A 81 -3.90 2.33 14.65
CA LEU A 81 -2.92 3.31 15.14
C LEU A 81 -1.45 2.96 14.78
N ILE A 82 -1.04 1.71 15.01
CA ILE A 82 0.35 1.29 14.74
C ILE A 82 0.64 1.27 13.25
N SER A 83 -0.30 0.74 12.45
CA SER A 83 -0.17 0.72 10.99
C SER A 83 -0.04 2.14 10.44
N ASP A 84 -0.89 3.07 10.92
CA ASP A 84 -0.86 4.46 10.49
C ASP A 84 0.44 5.13 10.89
N LEU A 85 0.92 4.93 12.11
CA LEU A 85 2.17 5.51 12.58
C LEU A 85 3.36 5.10 11.70
N ILE A 86 3.48 3.81 11.41
CA ILE A 86 4.57 3.28 10.58
C ILE A 86 4.43 3.73 9.13
N ALA A 87 3.25 3.62 8.54
CA ALA A 87 3.03 3.97 7.14
C ALA A 87 3.13 5.48 6.86
N ASN A 88 2.82 6.35 7.84
CA ASN A 88 2.82 7.81 7.66
C ASN A 88 4.12 8.52 8.05
N ARG A 89 5.06 7.90 8.77
CA ARG A 89 6.20 8.65 9.33
C ARG A 89 7.11 9.34 8.30
N GLY A 90 7.14 8.85 7.06
CA GLY A 90 7.86 9.44 5.93
C GLY A 90 6.97 10.18 4.92
N ALA A 91 5.73 10.51 5.30
CA ALA A 91 4.75 11.07 4.37
C ALA A 91 5.13 12.47 3.87
N ALA A 92 5.87 13.25 4.65
CA ALA A 92 6.37 14.56 4.25
C ALA A 92 7.35 14.47 3.07
N GLU A 93 8.09 13.36 2.96
CA GLU A 93 8.97 13.04 1.85
C GLU A 93 8.27 12.22 0.75
N GLY A 94 6.94 12.11 0.81
CA GLY A 94 6.14 11.34 -0.13
C GLY A 94 6.29 9.82 0.01
N ARG A 95 6.80 9.32 1.14
CA ARG A 95 6.98 7.87 1.38
C ARG A 95 5.82 7.31 2.20
N ARG A 96 5.30 6.17 1.76
CA ARG A 96 4.33 5.34 2.48
C ARG A 96 4.93 3.98 2.75
N GLU A 97 5.54 3.84 3.92
CA GLU A 97 6.32 2.66 4.27
C GLU A 97 5.47 1.40 4.38
N GLY A 98 5.97 0.29 3.84
CA GLY A 98 5.23 -0.98 3.81
C GLY A 98 4.14 -1.05 2.74
N PHE A 99 3.97 0.01 1.94
CA PHE A 99 3.03 0.03 0.81
C PHE A 99 3.66 0.56 -0.47
N GLN A 100 3.97 1.86 -0.52
CA GLN A 100 4.53 2.54 -1.71
C GLN A 100 6.04 2.78 -1.59
N ALA A 101 6.60 2.52 -0.41
CA ALA A 101 8.02 2.63 -0.12
C ALA A 101 8.48 1.46 0.79
N PRO A 102 9.76 1.04 0.69
CA PRO A 102 10.35 0.12 1.66
C PRO A 102 10.23 0.64 3.09
N MET A 103 10.13 -0.26 4.06
CA MET A 103 10.17 0.10 5.47
C MET A 103 11.58 0.56 5.84
N ALA A 104 11.70 1.74 6.43
CA ALA A 104 12.97 2.23 6.95
C ALA A 104 13.32 1.52 8.26
N ALA A 105 14.61 1.37 8.54
CA ALA A 105 15.03 0.92 9.87
C ALA A 105 14.80 2.07 10.86
N ASP A 106 14.12 1.78 11.97
CA ASP A 106 13.98 2.76 13.06
C ASP A 106 15.29 2.89 13.85
N THR A 107 15.89 1.75 14.18
CA THR A 107 17.24 1.68 14.74
C THR A 107 18.24 1.47 13.60
N PRO A 108 19.35 2.24 13.55
CA PRO A 108 20.40 2.02 12.56
C PRO A 108 20.86 0.56 12.58
N CYS A 109 20.88 -0.08 11.40
CA CYS A 109 21.48 -1.41 11.27
C CYS A 109 22.98 -1.30 11.56
N ALA A 110 23.51 -2.23 12.35
CA ALA A 110 24.95 -2.34 12.53
C ALA A 110 25.65 -2.53 11.17
N PRO A 111 26.84 -1.94 10.98
CA PRO A 111 27.58 -2.00 9.72
C PRO A 111 27.97 -3.42 9.31
#